data_AF-A0A3B8XMP8-F1
#
_entry.id   AF-A0A3B8XMP8-F1
#
_cell.length_a   1.000
_cell.length_b   1.000
_cell.length_c   1.000
_cell.angle_alpha   90.00
_cell.angle_beta   90.00
_cell.angle_gamma   90.00
#
_symmetry.space_group_name_H-M   'P 1'
#
loop_
_entity.id
_entity.type
_entity.pdbx_description
1 polymer ?
#
loop_
_entity_poly.entity_id
_entity_poly.type
_entity_poly.pdbx_seq_one_letter_code
_entity_poly.pdbx_strand_id
1 'polypeptide(L)' 'MGDFLTAIGLALVIEGVLYAGFPGPMRRALMSVSGMPEHSIRMGGLMALAIGVFVVWLVRG' A
#
# COMPACT_ATOMS: atom_id res chain seq x y z
N MET A 1 2.09 10.08 -19.31
CA MET A 1 3.33 9.67 -18.61
C MET A 1 3.51 10.32 -17.24
N GLY A 2 3.21 11.63 -17.07
CA GLY A 2 3.35 12.30 -15.76
C GLY A 2 2.60 11.62 -14.62
N ASP A 3 1.34 11.26 -14.84
CA ASP A 3 0.48 10.66 -13.81
C ASP A 3 1.02 9.38 -13.17
N PHE A 4 1.70 8.53 -13.95
CA PHE A 4 2.27 7.29 -13.44
C PHE A 4 3.47 7.58 -12.52
N LEU A 5 4.35 8.50 -12.95
CA LEU A 5 5.45 8.97 -12.13
C LEU A 5 4.95 9.70 -10.88
N THR A 6 3.87 10.48 -10.98
CA THR A 6 3.22 11.12 -9.84
C THR A 6 2.65 10.08 -8.87
N ALA A 7 1.99 9.04 -9.36
CA ALA A 7 1.45 7.97 -8.51
C ALA A 7 2.56 7.22 -7.77
N ILE A 8 3.66 6.89 -8.45
CA ILE A 8 4.85 6.30 -7.81
C ILE A 8 5.44 7.24 -6.77
N GLY A 9 5.60 8.53 -7.11
CA GLY A 9 6.13 9.53 -6.19
C GLY A 9 5.28 9.66 -4.91
N LEU A 10 3.96 9.70 -5.06
CA LEU A 10 3.04 9.74 -3.93
C LEU A 10 3.10 8.46 -3.08
N ALA A 11 3.20 7.29 -3.70
CA ALA A 11 3.36 6.03 -2.96
C ALA A 11 4.64 6.04 -2.10
N LEU A 12 5.76 6.51 -2.65
CA LEU A 12 7.02 6.63 -1.92
C LEU A 12 6.95 7.65 -0.77
N VAL A 13 6.28 8.79 -0.98
CA VAL A 13 6.06 9.78 0.08
C VAL A 13 5.24 9.19 1.22
N ILE A 14 4.15 8.49 0.89
CA ILE A 14 3.27 7.87 1.88
C ILE A 14 4.03 6.79 2.66
N GLU A 15 4.75 5.89 1.99
CA GLU A 15 5.59 4.90 2.66
C GLU A 15 6.64 5.57 3.57
N GLY A 16 7.35 6.57 3.05
CA GLY A 16 8.39 7.29 3.80
C GLY A 16 7.85 7.96 5.06
N VAL A 17 6.66 8.58 5.00
CA VAL A 17 6.00 9.19 6.16
C VAL A 17 5.61 8.13 7.19
N LEU A 18 5.12 6.96 6.75
CA LEU A 18 4.78 5.87 7.68
C LEU A 18 6.03 5.32 8.39
N TYR A 19 7.13 5.12 7.65
CA TYR A 19 8.39 4.65 8.24
C TYR A 19 9.05 5.68 9.16
N ALA A 20 9.07 6.96 8.77
CA ALA A 20 9.72 8.02 9.54
C ALA A 20 8.86 8.50 10.73
N GLY A 21 7.55 8.62 10.55
CA GLY A 21 6.62 9.11 11.58
C GLY A 21 6.17 8.03 12.56
N PHE A 22 6.01 6.77 12.09
CA PHE A 22 5.45 5.68 12.90
C PHE A 22 6.24 4.35 12.74
N PRO A 23 7.54 4.32 13.09
CA PRO A 23 8.38 3.14 12.90
C PRO A 23 7.91 1.92 13.72
N GLY A 24 7.37 2.14 14.93
CA GLY A 24 6.92 1.07 15.83
C GLY A 24 5.74 0.26 15.28
N PRO A 25 4.61 0.92 14.90
CA PRO A 25 3.51 0.26 14.20
C PRO A 25 3.95 -0.46 12.93
N MET A 26 4.80 0.16 12.10
CA MET A 26 5.23 -0.44 10.83
C MET A 26 6.05 -1.71 11.04
N ARG A 27 6.97 -1.69 12.01
CA ARG A 27 7.75 -2.89 12.39
C ARG A 27 6.85 -4.02 12.90
N ARG A 28 5.80 -3.70 13.67
CA ARG A 28 4.81 -4.70 14.14
C ARG A 28 4.00 -5.28 12.99
N ALA A 29 3.57 -4.44 12.04
CA ALA A 29 2.86 -4.88 10.85
C ALA A 29 3.71 -5.87 10.02
N LEU A 30 4.98 -5.55 9.76
CA LEU A 30 5.91 -6.44 9.04
C LEU A 30 6.08 -7.80 9.74
N MET A 31 6.25 -7.81 11.07
CA MET A 31 6.32 -9.06 11.83
C MET A 31 5.02 -9.87 11.75
N SER A 32 3.86 -9.20 11.77
CA SER A 32 2.58 -9.89 11.63
C SER A 32 2.40 -10.53 10.26
N VAL A 33 2.85 -9.87 9.19
CA VAL A 33 2.79 -10.39 7.82
C VAL A 33 3.71 -11.59 7.65
N SER A 34 4.88 -11.60 8.29
CA SER A 34 5.83 -12.71 8.20
C SER A 34 5.29 -14.05 8.74
N GLY A 35 4.30 -14.01 9.64
CA GLY A 35 3.65 -15.20 10.18
C GLY A 35 2.40 -15.65 9.41
N MET A 36 1.95 -14.90 8.39
CA MET A 36 0.73 -15.19 7.66
C MET A 36 0.95 -16.20 6.53
N PRO A 37 0.00 -17.12 6.27
CA PRO A 37 0.03 -17.97 5.08
C PRO A 37 0.05 -17.12 3.80
N GLU A 38 0.81 -17.54 2.79
CA GLU A 38 0.92 -16.82 1.50
C GLU A 38 -0.44 -16.52 0.85
N HIS A 39 -1.41 -17.42 1.01
CA HIS A 39 -2.77 -17.22 0.51
C HIS A 39 -3.45 -15.99 1.13
N SER A 40 -3.27 -15.76 2.43
CA SER A 40 -3.85 -14.61 3.13
C SER A 40 -3.21 -13.30 2.66
N ILE A 41 -1.88 -13.30 2.50
CA ILE A 41 -1.13 -12.15 1.97
C ILE A 41 -1.59 -11.83 0.54
N ARG A 42 -1.73 -12.85 -0.32
CA ARG A 42 -2.24 -12.69 -1.69
C ARG A 42 -3.65 -12.10 -1.72
N MET A 43 -4.54 -12.59 -0.87
CA MET A 43 -5.93 -12.12 -0.84
C MET A 43 -6.01 -10.67 -0.32
N GLY A 44 -5.22 -10.32 0.70
CA GLY A 44 -5.09 -8.96 1.18
C GLY A 44 -4.55 -8.01 0.11
N GLY A 45 -3.51 -8.43 -0.63
CA GLY A 45 -2.97 -7.67 -1.76
C GLY A 45 -3.97 -7.49 -2.89
N LEU A 46 -4.75 -8.52 -3.21
CA LEU A 46 -5.78 -8.45 -4.25
C LEU A 46 -6.91 -7.50 -3.87
N MET A 47 -7.33 -7.51 -2.59
CA MET A 47 -8.32 -6.56 -2.07
C MET A 47 -7.79 -5.12 -2.11
N ALA A 48 -6.54 -4.89 -1.69
CA ALA A 48 -5.91 -3.57 -1.74
C ALA A 48 -5.80 -3.06 -3.19
N LEU A 49 -5.46 -3.93 -4.14
CA LEU A 49 -5.44 -3.62 -5.57
C LEU A 49 -6.83 -3.21 -6.07
N ALA A 50 -7.86 -4.01 -5.76
CA ALA A 50 -9.23 -3.73 -6.20
C ALA A 50 -9.73 -2.38 -5.67
N ILE A 51 -9.47 -2.09 -4.38
CA ILE A 51 -9.82 -0.81 -3.76
C ILE A 51 -9.04 0.33 -4.42
N GLY A 52 -7.73 0.17 -4.65
CA GLY A 52 -6.90 1.20 -5.29
C GLY A 52 -7.39 1.54 -6.69
N VAL A 53 -7.72 0.54 -7.51
CA VAL A 53 -8.30 0.73 -8.84
C VAL A 53 -9.67 1.43 -8.75
N PHE A 54 -10.53 1.01 -7.81
CA PHE A 54 -11.84 1.63 -7.62
C PHE A 54 -11.75 3.10 -7.22
N VAL A 55 -10.85 3.45 -6.31
CA VAL A 55 -10.61 4.85 -5.92
C VAL A 55 -10.09 5.68 -7.08
N VAL A 56 -9.12 5.17 -7.84
CA VAL A 56 -8.60 5.87 -9.03
C VAL A 56 -9.71 6.06 -10.06
N TRP A 57 -10.55 5.05 -10.26
CA TRP A 57 -11.71 5.13 -11.15
C TRP A 57 -12.72 6.18 -10.69
N LEU A 58 -13.02 6.31 -9.38
CA LEU A 58 -13.92 7.34 -8.87
C LEU A 58 -13.36 8.78 -8.99
N VAL A 59 -12.04 8.94 -8.90
CA VAL A 59 -11.40 10.26 -8.97
C VAL A 59 -11.16 10.70 -10.43
N ARG A 60 -10.97 9.74 -11.35
CA ARG A 60 -10.67 10.03 -12.77
C ARG A 60 -11.80 9.72 -13.75
N GLY A 61 -12.81 8.96 -13.35
CA GLY A 61 -14.01 8.66 -14.12
C GLY A 61 -15.00 9.80 -14.06
#